data_AF-A0A832SUF3-F1
#
_entry.id   AF-A0A832SUF3-F1
#
_cell.length_a   1.000
_cell.length_b   1.000
_cell.length_c   1.000
_cell.angle_alpha   90.00
_cell.angle_beta   90.00
_cell.angle_gamma   90.00
#
_symmetry.space_group_name_H-M   'P 1'
#
loop_
_entity.id
_entity.type
_entity.pdbx_description
1 polymer ?
#
loop_
_entity_poly.entity_id
_entity_poly.type
_entity_poly.pdbx_seq_one_letter_code
_entity_poly.pdbx_strand_id
1 'polypeptide(L)' 'MLSEKGKYAAATENRRFVWAEIIWPLVLEINDITFTLKQFQEKRERVCNEKDTTITIASRGLVSLVLKGILLRENNT' A
#
# COMPACT_ATOMS: atom_id res chain seq x y z
N MET A 1 -14.29 -24.24 10.76
CA MET A 1 -14.30 -23.00 9.96
C MET A 1 -13.28 -22.05 10.55
N LEU A 2 -12.25 -21.65 9.80
CA LEU A 2 -11.43 -20.50 10.20
C LEU A 2 -12.38 -19.29 10.21
N SER A 3 -12.56 -18.65 11.37
CA SER A 3 -13.38 -17.45 11.49
C SER A 3 -12.84 -16.40 10.52
N GLU A 4 -13.72 -15.73 9.78
CA GLU A 4 -13.32 -14.63 8.92
C GLU A 4 -12.53 -13.59 9.71
N LYS A 5 -11.45 -13.09 9.11
CA LYS A 5 -10.58 -12.11 9.74
C LYS A 5 -11.37 -10.84 10.02
N GLY A 6 -11.39 -10.40 11.29
CA GLY A 6 -12.07 -9.18 11.70
C GLY A 6 -11.58 -7.95 10.93
N LYS A 7 -12.46 -6.97 10.72
CA LYS A 7 -12.21 -5.74 9.92
C LYS A 7 -10.90 -5.03 10.27
N TYR A 8 -10.60 -4.87 11.56
CA TYR A 8 -9.38 -4.22 12.04
C TYR A 8 -8.11 -5.01 11.70
N ALA A 9 -8.17 -6.33 11.83
CA ALA A 9 -7.06 -7.22 11.49
C ALA A 9 -6.79 -7.21 9.99
N ALA A 10 -7.84 -7.27 9.17
CA ALA A 10 -7.74 -7.16 7.71
C ALA A 10 -7.16 -5.81 7.27
N ALA A 11 -7.63 -4.70 7.84
CA ALA A 11 -7.09 -3.37 7.52
C ALA A 11 -5.61 -3.23 7.92
N THR A 12 -5.20 -3.85 9.03
CA THR A 12 -3.81 -3.85 9.48
C THR A 12 -2.90 -4.68 8.58
N GLU A 13 -3.37 -5.83 8.13
CA GLU A 13 -2.67 -6.65 7.15
C GLU A 13 -2.48 -5.91 5.82
N ASN A 14 -3.55 -5.30 5.29
CA ASN A 14 -3.46 -4.54 4.04
C ASN A 14 -2.45 -3.38 4.14
N ARG A 15 -2.40 -2.67 5.28
CA ARG A 15 -1.39 -1.63 5.53
C ARG A 15 0.03 -2.20 5.50
N ARG A 16 0.27 -3.30 6.23
CA ARG A 16 1.58 -3.95 6.31
C ARG A 16 2.04 -4.46 4.95
N PHE A 17 1.13 -5.08 4.21
CA PHE A 17 1.38 -5.54 2.85
C PHE A 17 1.82 -4.38 1.94
N VAL A 18 1.05 -3.30 1.89
CA VAL A 18 1.38 -2.15 1.04
C VAL A 18 2.70 -1.49 1.45
N TRP A 19 2.95 -1.36 2.75
CA TRP A 19 4.20 -0.80 3.24
C TRP A 19 5.41 -1.65 2.81
N ALA A 20 5.37 -2.96 3.12
CA ALA A 20 6.50 -3.85 2.92
C ALA A 20 6.76 -4.17 1.44
N GLU A 21 5.71 -4.30 0.64
CA GLU A 21 5.82 -4.84 -0.71
C GLU A 21 5.79 -3.77 -1.80
N ILE A 22 5.22 -2.60 -1.51
CA ILE A 22 5.04 -1.55 -2.51
C ILE A 22 5.80 -0.28 -2.12
N ILE A 23 5.45 0.33 -0.98
CA ILE A 23 5.96 1.66 -0.60
C ILE A 23 7.45 1.60 -0.29
N TRP A 24 7.87 0.72 0.61
CA TRP A 24 9.27 0.63 1.01
C TRP A 24 10.19 0.25 -0.16
N PRO A 25 9.88 -0.77 -0.98
CA PRO A 25 10.66 -1.07 -2.16
C PRO A 25 10.67 0.07 -3.19
N LEU A 26 9.57 0.81 -3.34
CA LEU A 26 9.51 1.97 -4.24
C LEU A 26 10.45 3.08 -3.77
N VAL A 27 10.43 3.42 -2.48
CA VAL A 27 11.33 4.42 -1.87
C VAL A 27 12.79 4.03 -2.08
N LEU A 28 13.13 2.75 -1.91
CA LEU A 28 14.48 2.26 -2.17
C LEU A 28 14.86 2.29 -3.65
N GLU A 29 13.92 1.95 -4.56
CA GLU A 29 14.15 1.93 -6.01
C GLU A 29 14.41 3.32 -6.59
N ILE A 30 13.67 4.34 -6.10
CA ILE A 30 13.84 5.72 -6.55
C ILE A 30 14.88 6.50 -5.74
N ASN A 31 15.30 5.96 -4.58
CA ASN A 31 16.19 6.60 -3.61
C ASN A 31 15.68 7.98 -3.15
N ASP A 32 14.37 8.08 -2.90
CA ASP A 32 13.67 9.28 -2.45
C ASP A 32 12.47 8.87 -1.57
N ILE A 33 12.17 9.68 -0.55
CA ILE A 33 11.02 9.47 0.34
C ILE A 33 9.70 9.96 -0.26
N THR A 34 9.77 10.71 -1.36
CA THR A 34 8.63 11.21 -2.12
C THR A 34 8.48 10.44 -3.42
N PHE A 35 7.23 10.17 -3.80
CA PHE A 35 6.91 9.49 -5.05
C PHE A 35 5.57 9.98 -5.58
N THR A 36 5.43 9.92 -6.90
CA THR A 36 4.19 10.26 -7.59
C THR A 36 3.17 9.12 -7.49
N LEU A 37 1.90 9.47 -7.64
CA LEU A 37 0.82 8.47 -7.74
C LEU A 37 1.08 7.47 -8.88
N LYS A 38 1.66 7.92 -10.00
CA LYS A 38 1.98 7.07 -11.15
C LYS A 38 3.02 6.01 -10.80
N GLN A 39 4.13 6.41 -10.15
CA GLN A 39 5.16 5.48 -9.68
C GLN A 39 4.59 4.43 -8.71
N PHE A 40 3.70 4.85 -7.80
CA PHE A 40 2.98 3.91 -6.93
C PHE A 40 2.11 2.93 -7.73
N GLN A 41 1.33 3.43 -8.70
CA GLN A 41 0.42 2.60 -9.50
C GLN A 41 1.17 1.55 -10.31
N GLU A 42 2.30 1.91 -10.91
CA GLU A 42 3.17 1.00 -11.68
C GLU A 42 3.78 -0.07 -10.76
N LYS A 43 4.33 0.32 -9.61
CA LYS A 43 4.89 -0.65 -8.64
C LYS A 43 3.81 -1.59 -8.11
N ARG A 44 2.63 -1.06 -7.79
CA ARG A 44 1.47 -1.85 -7.34
C ARG A 44 1.07 -2.88 -8.38
N GLU A 45 0.98 -2.51 -9.65
CA GLU A 45 0.59 -3.44 -10.71
C GLU A 45 1.56 -4.62 -10.84
N ARG A 46 2.88 -4.34 -10.81
CA ARG A 46 3.91 -5.39 -10.81
C ARG A 46 3.76 -6.33 -9.61
N VAL A 47 3.65 -5.78 -8.40
CA VAL A 47 3.53 -6.58 -7.16
C VAL A 47 2.23 -7.38 -7.12
N CYS A 48 1.11 -6.82 -7.59
CA CYS A 48 -0.17 -7.52 -7.69
C CYS A 48 -0.08 -8.72 -8.62
N ASN A 49 0.59 -8.58 -9.77
CA ASN A 49 0.82 -9.66 -10.72
C ASN A 49 1.77 -10.73 -10.16
N GLU A 50 2.86 -10.33 -9.50
CA GLU A 50 3.87 -11.25 -8.95
C GLU A 50 3.36 -12.06 -7.75
N LYS A 51 2.53 -11.45 -6.91
CA LYS A 51 2.06 -12.06 -5.64
C LYS A 51 0.63 -12.61 -5.69
N ASP A 52 0.03 -12.65 -6.88
CA ASP A 52 -1.37 -13.06 -7.10
C ASP A 52 -2.34 -12.37 -6.12
N THR A 53 -2.22 -11.05 -6.02
CA THR A 53 -3.07 -10.24 -5.12
C THR A 53 -3.85 -9.18 -5.87
N THR A 54 -4.92 -8.71 -5.25
CA THR A 54 -5.83 -7.76 -5.89
C THR A 54 -5.38 -6.32 -5.68
N ILE A 55 -5.59 -5.50 -6.72
CA ILE A 55 -5.46 -4.03 -6.65
C ILE A 55 -6.31 -3.46 -5.50
N THR A 56 -7.44 -4.09 -5.19
CA THR A 56 -8.33 -3.70 -4.10
C THR A 56 -7.66 -3.77 -2.73
N ILE A 57 -6.91 -4.84 -2.44
CA ILE A 57 -6.16 -4.99 -1.18
C ILE A 57 -5.11 -3.88 -1.07
N ALA A 58 -4.34 -3.68 -2.14
CA ALA A 58 -3.30 -2.65 -2.18
C ALA A 58 -3.87 -1.23 -2.06
N SER A 59 -4.99 -0.95 -2.71
CA SER A 59 -5.65 0.37 -2.65
C SER A 59 -6.20 0.65 -1.25
N ARG A 60 -6.79 -0.34 -0.58
CA ARG A 60 -7.24 -0.23 0.83
C ARG A 60 -6.07 0.01 1.78
N GLY A 61 -4.94 -0.67 1.57
CA GLY A 61 -3.73 -0.45 2.36
C GLY A 61 -3.19 0.96 2.20
N LEU A 62 -3.09 1.47 0.96
CA LEU A 62 -2.66 2.85 0.68
C LEU A 62 -3.54 3.89 1.38
N VAL A 63 -4.86 3.81 1.19
CA VAL A 63 -5.81 4.74 1.84
C VAL A 63 -5.64 4.69 3.35
N SER A 64 -5.46 3.50 3.92
CA SER A 64 -5.29 3.37 5.35
C SER A 64 -3.94 3.90 5.86
N LEU A 65 -2.87 3.92 5.05
CA LEU A 65 -1.61 4.57 5.39
C LEU A 65 -1.77 6.10 5.41
N VAL A 66 -2.50 6.65 4.44
CA VAL A 66 -2.81 8.09 4.37
C VAL A 66 -3.68 8.55 5.54
N LEU A 67 -4.77 7.83 5.84
CA LEU A 67 -5.66 8.13 6.97
C LEU A 67 -4.95 8.07 8.35
N LYS A 68 -3.83 7.35 8.44
CA LYS A 68 -3.01 7.24 9.66
C LYS A 68 -1.87 8.26 9.71
N GLY A 69 -1.73 9.12 8.69
CA GLY A 69 -0.65 10.11 8.61
C GLY A 69 0.74 9.50 8.38
N ILE A 70 0.80 8.23 7.94
CA ILE A 70 2.07 7.57 7.62
C ILE A 70 2.56 8.00 6.23
N LEU A 71 1.62 8.13 5.29
CA LEU A 71 1.85 8.77 3.99
C LEU A 71 1.12 10.09 3.96
N LEU A 72 1.77 11.11 3.43
CA LEU A 72 1.19 12.42 3.24
C LEU A 72 0.95 12.64 1.75
N ARG A 73 -0.21 13.18 1.41
CA ARG A 73 -0.52 13.59 0.04
C ARG A 73 -0.16 15.06 -0.11
N GLU A 74 0.73 15.36 -1.04
CA GLU A 74 1.03 16.74 -1.41
C GLU A 74 -0.24 17.41 -1.98
N ASN A 75 -0.53 18.63 -1.53
CA ASN A 75 -1.73 19.43 -1.84
C ASN A 75 -3.03 19.08 -1.06
N ASN A 76 -2.92 18.44 0.11
CA ASN A 76 -4.06 18.15 0.99
C ASN A 76 -3.94 18.80 2.40
N THR A 77 -3.20 19.91 2.54
CA THR A 77 -3.54 20.91 3.58
C THR A 77 -4.88 21.56 3.25
#